data_AF-A0A1S8C8U9-F1
#
_entry.id   AF-A0A1S8C8U9-F1
#
_cell.length_a   1.000
_cell.length_b   1.000
_cell.length_c   1.000
_cell.angle_alpha   90.00
_cell.angle_beta   90.00
_cell.angle_gamma   90.00
#
_symmetry.space_group_name_H-M   'P 1'
#
loop_
_entity.id
_entity.type
_entity.pdbx_description
1 polymer ?
#
loop_
_entity_poly.entity_id
_entity_poly.type
_entity_poly.pdbx_seq_one_letter_code
_entity_poly.pdbx_strand_id
1 'polypeptide(L)'
;TDADGLFTAAVERGWAADGHPGFPYTLDWSDRPVVVARMHWALCEAVAAAAVRFAVTGDPRTATLQHRWEELGERAFLDEAAGSWHHELTPEGAVAEFTWAGKPDAYHLVQMLLLREAPVRGSVAAAVRTP
;
A
#
# COMPACT_ATOMS: atom_id res chain seq x y z
N THR A 1 -5.96 19.60 -0.58
CA THR A 1 -5.00 19.62 -1.72
C THR A 1 -5.32 18.45 -2.63
N ASP A 2 -4.76 18.39 -3.84
CA ASP A 2 -5.02 17.26 -4.75
C ASP A 2 -4.59 15.91 -4.14
N ALA A 3 -3.44 15.89 -3.44
CA ALA A 3 -2.96 14.71 -2.72
C ALA A 3 -3.96 14.22 -1.66
N ASP A 4 -4.58 15.15 -0.93
CA ASP A 4 -5.61 14.82 0.07
C ASP A 4 -6.89 14.26 -0.57
N GLY A 5 -7.28 14.81 -1.73
CA GLY A 5 -8.39 14.32 -2.52
C GLY A 5 -8.16 12.90 -3.07
N LEU A 6 -6.96 12.62 -3.58
CA LEU A 6 -6.56 11.28 -4.04
C LEU A 6 -6.56 10.27 -2.91
N PHE A 7 -5.96 10.61 -1.76
CA PHE A 7 -5.93 9.73 -0.58
C PHE A 7 -7.34 9.41 -0.08
N THR A 8 -8.18 10.44 0.07
CA THR A 8 -9.56 10.30 0.56
C THR A 8 -10.38 9.44 -0.39
N ALA A 9 -10.28 9.68 -1.71
CA ALA A 9 -10.98 8.88 -2.71
C ALA A 9 -10.54 7.41 -2.68
N ALA A 10 -9.23 7.14 -2.55
CA ALA A 10 -8.73 5.77 -2.44
C ALA A 10 -9.28 5.05 -1.20
N VAL A 11 -9.32 5.74 -0.05
CA VAL A 11 -9.87 5.19 1.19
C VAL A 11 -11.38 4.94 1.08
N GLU A 12 -12.14 5.90 0.59
CA GLU A 12 -13.61 5.83 0.55
C GLU A 12 -14.14 4.84 -0.48
N ARG A 13 -13.45 4.73 -1.63
CA ARG A 13 -13.95 4.00 -2.79
C ARG A 13 -13.19 2.71 -3.07
N GLY A 14 -11.92 2.65 -2.71
CA GLY A 14 -11.04 1.53 -3.01
C GLY A 14 -10.88 0.55 -1.86
N TRP A 15 -10.83 1.03 -0.60
CA TRP A 15 -10.60 0.15 0.53
C TRP A 15 -11.78 -0.82 0.75
N ALA A 16 -11.52 -2.12 0.61
CA ALA A 16 -12.51 -3.18 0.77
C ALA A 16 -13.78 -3.02 -0.09
N ALA A 17 -13.63 -2.44 -1.28
CA ALA A 17 -14.73 -2.13 -2.20
C ALA A 17 -15.52 -3.36 -2.70
N ASP A 18 -14.92 -4.56 -2.64
CA ASP A 18 -15.53 -5.85 -2.97
C ASP A 18 -15.89 -6.67 -1.71
N GLY A 19 -15.86 -6.07 -0.52
CA GLY A 19 -16.16 -6.71 0.76
C GLY A 19 -14.98 -7.42 1.43
N HIS A 20 -13.81 -7.50 0.79
CA HIS A 20 -12.61 -8.13 1.37
C HIS A 20 -11.55 -7.09 1.76
N PRO A 21 -10.84 -7.24 2.89
CA PRO A 21 -9.74 -6.34 3.25
C PRO A 21 -8.72 -6.15 2.11
N GLY A 22 -8.16 -4.93 2.00
CA GLY A 22 -7.23 -4.57 0.93
C GLY A 22 -7.87 -3.76 -0.19
N PHE A 23 -7.05 -3.31 -1.12
CA PHE A 23 -7.46 -2.55 -2.30
C PHE A 23 -7.54 -3.49 -3.51
N PRO A 24 -8.69 -3.59 -4.21
CA PRO A 24 -8.72 -4.22 -5.52
C PRO A 24 -7.84 -3.43 -6.48
N TYR A 25 -7.20 -4.13 -7.41
CA TYR A 25 -6.26 -3.53 -8.35
C TYR A 25 -6.88 -2.42 -9.21
N THR A 26 -8.13 -2.57 -9.63
CA THR A 26 -8.82 -1.53 -10.43
C THR A 26 -10.30 -1.38 -10.09
N LEU A 27 -10.78 -0.15 -10.25
CA LEU A 27 -12.20 0.20 -10.27
C LEU A 27 -12.59 0.72 -11.68
N ASP A 28 -13.87 0.62 -12.03
CA ASP A 28 -14.44 1.33 -13.17
C ASP A 28 -14.76 2.80 -12.85
N TRP A 29 -15.27 3.55 -13.83
CA TRP A 29 -15.65 4.96 -13.65
C TRP A 29 -16.88 5.18 -12.74
N SER A 30 -17.55 4.09 -12.32
CA SER A 30 -18.65 4.09 -11.35
C SER A 30 -18.22 3.53 -9.99
N ASP A 31 -16.91 3.51 -9.72
CA ASP A 31 -16.28 3.02 -8.48
C ASP A 31 -16.53 1.52 -8.20
N ARG A 32 -16.81 0.71 -9.22
CA ARG A 32 -17.04 -0.74 -9.06
C ARG A 32 -15.74 -1.51 -9.28
N PRO A 33 -15.40 -2.49 -8.42
CA PRO A 33 -14.23 -3.35 -8.63
C PRO A 33 -14.28 -4.09 -9.96
N VAL A 34 -13.16 -4.06 -10.71
CA VAL A 34 -12.99 -4.77 -11.98
C VAL A 34 -11.96 -5.88 -11.84
N VAL A 35 -10.72 -5.53 -11.45
CA VAL A 35 -9.69 -6.52 -11.10
C VAL A 35 -9.57 -6.54 -9.58
N VAL A 36 -10.02 -7.63 -8.98
CA VAL A 36 -10.12 -7.78 -7.51
C VAL A 36 -8.86 -8.36 -6.85
N ALA A 37 -7.81 -8.65 -7.63
CA ALA A 37 -6.54 -9.06 -7.06
C ALA A 37 -5.97 -8.00 -6.11
N ARG A 38 -5.27 -8.42 -5.06
CA ARG A 38 -4.57 -7.54 -4.14
C ARG A 38 -3.10 -7.52 -4.51
N MET A 39 -2.65 -6.38 -5.02
CA MET A 39 -1.25 -6.18 -5.36
C MET A 39 -0.49 -5.61 -4.17
N HIS A 40 0.67 -6.18 -3.86
CA HIS A 40 1.46 -5.74 -2.70
C HIS A 40 1.86 -4.26 -2.82
N TRP A 41 2.19 -3.81 -4.02
CA TRP A 41 2.63 -2.45 -4.30
C TRP A 41 1.53 -1.42 -3.99
N ALA A 42 0.26 -1.75 -4.25
CA ALA A 42 -0.86 -0.85 -3.98
C ALA A 42 -1.03 -0.63 -2.47
N LEU A 43 -0.82 -1.68 -1.66
CA LEU A 43 -0.83 -1.56 -0.20
C LEU A 43 0.40 -0.79 0.31
N CYS A 44 1.58 -1.03 -0.26
CA CYS A 44 2.81 -0.29 0.08
C CYS A 44 2.64 1.21 -0.16
N GLU A 45 2.09 1.60 -1.30
CA GLU A 45 1.82 3.00 -1.64
C GLU A 45 0.75 3.63 -0.71
N ALA A 46 -0.27 2.87 -0.33
CA ALA A 46 -1.27 3.35 0.63
C ALA A 46 -0.65 3.64 2.01
N VAL A 47 0.20 2.75 2.52
CA VAL A 47 0.95 2.95 3.76
C VAL A 47 1.87 4.17 3.65
N ALA A 48 2.64 4.28 2.56
CA ALA A 48 3.55 5.40 2.33
C ALA A 48 2.80 6.75 2.24
N ALA A 49 1.70 6.80 1.51
CA ALA A 49 0.85 7.99 1.39
C ALA A 49 0.25 8.38 2.74
N ALA A 50 -0.16 7.39 3.56
CA ALA A 50 -0.64 7.64 4.91
C ALA A 50 0.47 8.23 5.80
N ALA A 51 1.66 7.64 5.82
CA ALA A 51 2.78 8.15 6.61
C ALA A 51 3.11 9.61 6.25
N VAL A 52 3.22 9.92 4.95
CA VAL A 52 3.50 11.29 4.47
C VAL A 52 2.35 12.25 4.81
N ARG A 53 1.09 11.85 4.58
CA ARG A 53 -0.06 12.70 4.91
C ARG A 53 -0.11 12.99 6.41
N PHE A 54 0.15 12.00 7.27
CA PHE A 54 0.22 12.23 8.72
C PHE A 54 1.34 13.21 9.08
N ALA A 55 2.54 13.04 8.51
CA ALA A 55 3.66 13.95 8.77
C ALA A 55 3.38 15.41 8.37
N VAL A 56 2.60 15.62 7.30
CA VAL A 56 2.22 16.96 6.80
C VAL A 56 1.05 17.57 7.56
N THR A 57 0.05 16.77 7.95
CA THR A 57 -1.25 17.27 8.44
C THR A 57 -1.48 17.05 9.93
N GLY A 58 -0.83 16.06 10.54
CA GLY A 58 -1.08 15.63 11.92
C GLY A 58 -2.41 14.90 12.14
N ASP A 59 -3.15 14.49 11.09
CA ASP A 59 -4.45 13.82 11.23
C ASP A 59 -4.29 12.39 11.80
N PRO A 60 -4.73 12.11 13.05
CA PRO A 60 -4.53 10.81 13.68
C PRO A 60 -5.28 9.66 12.99
N ARG A 61 -6.32 9.96 12.20
CA ARG A 61 -7.03 8.92 11.42
C ARG A 61 -6.11 8.30 10.37
N THR A 62 -5.22 9.09 9.79
CA THR A 62 -4.24 8.60 8.82
C THR A 62 -3.21 7.68 9.46
N ALA A 63 -2.72 8.02 10.66
CA ALA A 63 -1.82 7.12 11.39
C ALA A 63 -2.49 5.78 11.74
N THR A 64 -3.79 5.80 12.06
CA THR A 64 -4.56 4.57 12.32
C THR A 64 -4.71 3.72 11.05
N LEU A 65 -5.00 4.35 9.91
CA LEU A 65 -5.04 3.65 8.62
C LEU A 65 -3.68 3.07 8.24
N GLN A 66 -2.60 3.83 8.44
CA GLN A 66 -1.23 3.37 8.21
C GLN A 66 -0.95 2.08 8.97
N HIS A 67 -1.14 2.07 10.31
CA HIS A 67 -0.89 0.87 11.12
C HIS A 67 -1.77 -0.31 10.68
N ARG A 68 -3.06 -0.07 10.39
CA ARG A 68 -3.97 -1.11 9.92
C ARG A 68 -3.48 -1.76 8.61
N TRP A 69 -2.93 -0.95 7.71
CA TRP A 69 -2.45 -1.43 6.42
C TRP A 69 -1.08 -2.11 6.53
N GLU A 70 -0.19 -1.63 7.40
CA GLU A 70 1.07 -2.30 7.74
C GLU A 70 0.79 -3.71 8.30
N GLU A 71 -0.11 -3.83 9.29
CA GLU A 71 -0.51 -5.11 9.86
C GLU A 71 -1.14 -6.06 8.83
N LEU A 72 -1.91 -5.52 7.87
CA LEU A 72 -2.42 -6.32 6.76
C LEU A 72 -1.30 -6.80 5.85
N GLY A 73 -0.35 -5.93 5.53
CA GLY A 73 0.81 -6.24 4.71
C GLY A 73 1.62 -7.38 5.29
N GLU A 74 2.00 -7.26 6.56
CA GLU A 74 2.76 -8.30 7.27
C GLU A 74 1.99 -9.63 7.32
N ARG A 75 0.70 -9.61 7.65
CA ARG A 75 -0.08 -10.85 7.78
C ARG A 75 -0.40 -11.53 6.45
N ALA A 76 -0.65 -10.76 5.39
CA ALA A 76 -1.20 -11.29 4.14
C ALA A 76 -0.13 -11.48 3.06
N PHE A 77 0.85 -10.57 2.98
CA PHE A 77 1.81 -10.57 1.89
C PHE A 77 3.17 -11.15 2.28
N LEU A 78 3.59 -11.10 3.55
CA LEU A 78 4.89 -11.62 3.96
C LEU A 78 5.00 -13.13 3.70
N ASP A 79 6.00 -13.51 2.94
CA ASP A 79 6.41 -14.90 2.82
C ASP A 79 7.55 -15.17 3.80
N GLU A 80 7.23 -15.73 4.96
CA GLU A 80 8.24 -16.03 5.99
C GLU A 80 9.24 -17.11 5.56
N ALA A 81 8.88 -17.97 4.59
CA ALA A 81 9.73 -19.09 4.18
C ALA A 81 10.80 -18.65 3.17
N ALA A 82 10.44 -17.82 2.20
CA ALA A 82 11.36 -17.35 1.15
C ALA A 82 11.77 -15.87 1.30
N GLY A 83 11.20 -15.15 2.26
CA GLY A 83 11.41 -13.72 2.46
C GLY A 83 10.70 -12.85 1.42
N SER A 84 10.71 -11.53 1.63
CA SER A 84 9.95 -10.55 0.83
C SER A 84 8.42 -10.77 0.89
N TRP A 85 7.68 -9.93 0.18
CA TRP A 85 6.23 -10.02 0.05
C TRP A 85 5.84 -10.76 -1.24
N HIS A 86 4.81 -11.60 -1.18
CA HIS A 86 4.11 -12.13 -2.36
C HIS A 86 3.63 -10.95 -3.22
N HIS A 87 3.67 -11.10 -4.55
CA HIS A 87 3.36 -9.98 -5.42
C HIS A 87 1.84 -9.72 -5.54
N GLU A 88 1.07 -10.80 -5.62
CA GLU A 88 -0.35 -10.79 -5.94
C GLU A 88 -1.09 -11.80 -5.06
N LEU A 89 -2.24 -11.40 -4.51
CA LEU A 89 -3.16 -12.28 -3.75
C LEU A 89 -4.58 -12.24 -4.34
N THR A 90 -5.36 -13.29 -4.09
CA THR A 90 -6.82 -13.29 -4.28
C THR A 90 -7.50 -12.40 -3.21
N PRO A 91 -8.78 -12.04 -3.37
CA PRO A 91 -9.54 -11.33 -2.33
C PRO A 91 -9.54 -12.03 -0.97
N GLU A 92 -9.51 -13.36 -0.96
CA GLU A 92 -9.50 -14.20 0.25
C GLU A 92 -8.11 -14.31 0.89
N GLY A 93 -7.07 -13.75 0.25
CA GLY A 93 -5.70 -13.74 0.74
C GLY A 93 -4.85 -14.93 0.32
N ALA A 94 -5.30 -15.76 -0.63
CA ALA A 94 -4.45 -16.80 -1.21
C ALA A 94 -3.44 -16.20 -2.20
N VAL A 95 -2.23 -16.76 -2.26
CA VAL A 95 -1.22 -16.34 -3.24
C VAL A 95 -1.71 -16.62 -4.65
N ALA A 96 -1.57 -15.64 -5.53
CA ALA A 96 -1.95 -15.73 -6.93
C ALA A 96 -0.81 -15.28 -7.85
N GLU A 97 -0.86 -15.71 -9.10
CA GLU A 97 0.09 -15.33 -10.16
C GLU A 97 -0.66 -15.06 -11.48
N PHE A 98 -1.86 -14.46 -11.40
CA PHE A 98 -2.67 -14.20 -12.60
C PHE A 98 -2.00 -13.18 -13.51
N THR A 99 -1.42 -12.15 -12.89
CA THR A 99 -0.80 -11.05 -13.60
C THR A 99 0.72 -11.26 -13.62
N TRP A 100 1.33 -11.56 -12.47
CA TRP A 100 2.78 -11.56 -12.29
C TRP A 100 3.23 -12.88 -11.64
N ALA A 101 4.31 -13.48 -12.14
CA ALA A 101 4.89 -14.70 -11.56
C ALA A 101 5.98 -14.35 -10.54
N GLY A 102 6.00 -15.04 -9.40
CA GLY A 102 7.00 -14.84 -8.35
C GLY A 102 6.94 -13.47 -7.67
N LYS A 103 8.12 -12.92 -7.33
CA LYS A 103 8.29 -11.66 -6.58
C LYS A 103 9.24 -10.70 -7.30
N PRO A 104 8.83 -10.14 -8.45
CA PRO A 104 9.73 -9.38 -9.31
C PRO A 104 10.01 -7.96 -8.81
N ASP A 105 9.34 -7.51 -7.75
CA ASP A 105 9.49 -6.17 -7.18
C ASP A 105 9.80 -6.21 -5.69
N ALA A 106 10.81 -5.42 -5.29
CA ALA A 106 11.07 -5.06 -3.90
C ALA A 106 11.07 -3.53 -3.70
N TYR A 107 10.99 -2.75 -4.78
CA TYR A 107 11.14 -1.29 -4.73
C TYR A 107 10.05 -0.65 -3.88
N HIS A 108 8.77 -1.02 -4.07
CA HIS A 108 7.67 -0.42 -3.32
C HIS A 108 7.71 -0.78 -1.84
N LEU A 109 8.05 -2.04 -1.53
CA LEU A 109 8.19 -2.49 -0.15
C LEU A 109 9.32 -1.75 0.56
N VAL A 110 10.49 -1.64 -0.08
CA VAL A 110 11.63 -0.90 0.48
C VAL A 110 11.29 0.58 0.64
N GLN A 111 10.61 1.22 -0.33
CA GLN A 111 10.21 2.62 -0.20
C GLN A 111 9.24 2.85 0.94
N MET A 112 8.22 1.99 1.10
CA MET A 112 7.30 2.05 2.23
C MET A 112 8.05 1.99 3.57
N LEU A 113 9.01 1.07 3.71
CA LEU A 113 9.80 0.93 4.93
C LEU A 113 10.69 2.15 5.20
N LEU A 114 11.33 2.72 4.18
CA LEU A 114 12.22 3.87 4.33
C LEU A 114 11.48 5.21 4.53
N LEU A 115 10.29 5.37 3.95
CA LEU A 115 9.54 6.63 4.02
C LEU A 115 9.03 6.96 5.43
N ARG A 116 8.89 5.97 6.32
CA ARG A 116 8.47 6.17 7.71
C ARG A 116 9.42 7.07 8.50
N GLU A 117 10.70 7.03 8.16
CA GLU A 117 11.78 7.73 8.88
C GLU A 117 12.33 8.92 8.09
N ALA A 118 11.90 9.09 6.84
CA ALA A 118 12.41 10.12 5.96
C ALA A 118 11.69 11.47 6.18
N PRO A 119 12.41 12.60 6.15
CA PRO A 119 11.76 13.91 6.13
C PRO A 119 10.98 14.07 4.81
N VAL A 120 9.80 14.72 4.87
CA VAL A 120 8.97 15.01 3.69
C VAL A 120 9.58 16.16 2.86
N ARG A 121 10.76 15.91 2.28
CA ARG A 121 11.49 16.82 1.39
C ARG A 121 12.50 16.04 0.55
N GLY A 122 12.61 16.39 -0.73
CA GLY A 122 13.53 15.72 -1.65
C GLY A 122 13.14 14.26 -1.94
N SER A 123 14.07 13.48 -2.47
CA SER A 123 13.87 12.06 -2.81
C SER A 123 14.26 11.13 -1.64
N VAL A 124 13.62 9.96 -1.55
CA VAL A 124 13.98 8.88 -0.59
C VAL A 124 15.48 8.55 -0.63
N ALA A 125 16.05 8.40 -1.83
CA ALA A 125 17.48 8.11 -1.99
C ALA A 125 18.40 9.20 -1.39
N ALA A 126 17.99 10.46 -1.43
CA ALA A 126 18.75 11.55 -0.82
C ALA A 126 18.61 11.56 0.71
N ALA A 127 17.43 11.20 1.23
CA ALA A 127 17.18 11.12 2.67
C ALA A 127 18.08 10.08 3.35
N VAL A 128 18.22 8.90 2.75
CA VAL A 128 19.02 7.79 3.34
C VAL A 128 20.53 7.91 3.10
N ARG A 129 20.98 8.88 2.31
CA ARG A 129 22.42 9.12 2.07
C ARG A 129 23.11 9.82 3.23
N THR A 130 22.33 10.38 4.16
CA THR A 130 22.86 11.21 5.25
C THR A 130 22.92 10.34 6.52
N PRO A 131 24.11 10.11 7.11
CA PRO A 131 24.25 9.39 8.37
C PRO A 131 23.61 10.14 9.55
#